data_AF-A0A529LVC4-F1
#
_entry.id   AF-A0A529LVC4-F1
#
_cell.length_a   1.000
_cell.length_b   1.000
_cell.length_c   1.000
_cell.angle_alpha   90.00
_cell.angle_beta   90.00
_cell.angle_gamma   90.00
#
_symmetry.space_group_name_H-M   'P 1'
#
loop_
_entity.id
_entity.type
_entity.pdbx_description
1 polymer ?
#
loop_
_entity_poly.entity_id
_entity_poly.type
_entity_poly.pdbx_seq_one_letter_code
_entity_poly.pdbx_strand_id
1 'polypeptide(L)' 'QNPREAANFSRPEGFSDDDFRRRAEEYIGIVQGLWRSWDADALLFDKAGGRFHDPDRMHMLDHKGEFFAVRGPLNV' A
#
# COMPACT_ATOMS: atom_id res chain seq x y z
N GLN A 1 -18.40 -7.05 8.94
CA GLN A 1 -18.36 -5.66 9.44
C GLN A 1 -19.72 -5.29 10.01
N ASN A 2 -19.83 -4.34 10.94
CA ASN A 2 -21.13 -3.91 11.48
C ASN A 2 -21.92 -3.12 10.40
N PRO A 3 -23.19 -3.42 10.12
CA PRO A 3 -23.99 -2.70 9.11
C PRO A 3 -24.05 -1.19 9.31
N ARG A 4 -24.01 -0.71 10.57
CA ARG A 4 -24.00 0.73 10.88
C ARG A 4 -22.69 1.41 10.51
N GLU A 5 -21.58 0.70 10.58
CA GLU A 5 -20.26 1.21 10.17
C GLU A 5 -20.18 1.27 8.64
N ALA A 6 -20.72 0.25 7.95
CA ALA A 6 -20.69 0.19 6.49
C ALA A 6 -21.40 1.37 5.81
N ALA A 7 -22.47 1.89 6.43
CA ALA A 7 -23.19 3.08 5.96
C ALA A 7 -22.33 4.36 6.00
N ASN A 8 -21.31 4.42 6.87
CA ASN A 8 -20.43 5.57 7.01
C ASN A 8 -19.23 5.55 6.06
N PHE A 9 -18.92 4.41 5.45
CA PHE A 9 -17.71 4.21 4.62
C PHE A 9 -18.05 3.77 3.18
N SER A 10 -19.23 4.15 2.68
CA SER A 10 -19.64 3.98 1.29
C SER A 10 -19.45 2.56 0.76
N ARG A 11 -20.08 1.56 1.39
CA ARG A 11 -20.18 0.21 0.80
C ARG A 11 -20.97 0.31 -0.51
N PRO A 12 -20.38 -0.02 -1.69
CA PRO A 12 -21.14 -0.03 -2.93
C PRO A 12 -22.29 -1.03 -2.83
N GLU A 13 -23.47 -0.68 -3.33
CA GLU A 13 -24.58 -1.63 -3.45
C GLU A 13 -24.13 -2.83 -4.30
N GLY A 14 -24.47 -4.05 -3.86
CA GLY A 14 -24.07 -5.28 -4.54
C GLY A 14 -22.71 -5.85 -4.16
N PHE A 15 -21.91 -5.18 -3.32
CA PHE A 15 -20.66 -5.75 -2.81
C PHE A 15 -20.95 -6.85 -1.78
N SER A 16 -20.55 -8.09 -2.04
CA SER A 16 -20.80 -9.21 -1.12
C SER A 16 -19.83 -9.21 0.07
N ASP A 17 -20.16 -9.99 1.11
CA ASP A 17 -19.25 -10.18 2.24
C ASP A 17 -17.98 -10.95 1.85
N ASP A 18 -18.04 -11.77 0.80
CA ASP A 18 -16.87 -12.43 0.24
C ASP A 18 -15.97 -11.44 -0.49
N ASP A 19 -16.54 -10.58 -1.35
CA ASP A 19 -15.81 -9.50 -2.03
C ASP A 19 -15.11 -8.59 -1.01
N PHE A 20 -15.77 -8.30 0.12
CA PHE A 20 -15.17 -7.52 1.18
C PHE A 20 -13.95 -8.20 1.81
N ARG A 21 -14.02 -9.52 2.08
CA ARG A 21 -12.88 -10.28 2.61
C ARG A 21 -11.72 -10.29 1.60
N ARG A 22 -12.00 -10.58 0.32
CA ARG A 22 -10.98 -10.59 -0.74
C ARG A 22 -10.34 -9.22 -0.93
N ARG A 23 -11.14 -8.15 -0.90
CA ARG A 23 -10.64 -6.76 -0.94
C ARG A 23 -9.78 -6.41 0.27
N ALA A 24 -10.15 -6.86 1.47
CA ALA A 24 -9.37 -6.61 2.68
C ALA A 24 -8.02 -7.35 2.64
N GLU A 25 -8.01 -8.60 2.17
CA GLU A 25 -6.78 -9.37 1.96
C GLU A 25 -5.86 -8.69 0.93
N GLU A 26 -6.40 -8.24 -0.21
CA GLU A 26 -5.65 -7.48 -1.21
C GLU A 26 -5.06 -6.19 -0.61
N TYR A 27 -5.86 -5.44 0.15
CA TYR A 27 -5.43 -4.21 0.80
C TYR A 27 -4.28 -4.44 1.78
N ILE A 28 -4.36 -5.48 2.61
CA ILE A 28 -3.28 -5.84 3.55
C ILE A 28 -1.99 -6.16 2.77
N GLY A 29 -2.11 -6.93 1.68
CA GLY A 29 -0.99 -7.24 0.80
C GLY A 29 -0.31 -5.98 0.22
N ILE A 30 -1.11 -5.01 -0.24
CA ILE A 30 -0.63 -3.73 -0.75
C ILE A 30 0.14 -2.96 0.33
N VAL A 31 -0.42 -2.81 1.52
CA VAL A 31 0.23 -2.07 2.62
C VAL A 31 1.56 -2.71 2.99
N GLN A 32 1.58 -4.04 3.11
CA GLN A 32 2.82 -4.77 3.37
C GLN A 32 3.85 -4.63 2.24
N GLY A 33 3.38 -4.63 0.98
CA GLY A 33 4.24 -4.38 -0.19
C GLY A 33 4.84 -2.98 -0.19
N LEU A 34 4.04 -1.96 0.14
CA LEU A 34 4.50 -0.59 0.29
C LEU A 34 5.55 -0.48 1.41
N TRP A 35 5.37 -1.12 2.57
CA TRP A 35 6.40 -1.13 3.61
C TRP A 35 7.71 -1.80 3.19
N ARG A 36 7.66 -2.75 2.24
CA ARG A 36 8.85 -3.39 1.67
C ARG A 36 9.39 -2.69 0.42
N SER A 37 8.80 -1.58 0.00
CA SER A 37 9.29 -0.81 -1.17
C SER A 37 10.62 -0.08 -0.91
N TRP A 38 11.08 -0.08 0.34
CA TRP A 38 12.35 0.50 0.77
C TRP A 38 13.17 -0.57 1.49
N ASP A 39 14.43 -0.75 1.09
CA ASP A 39 15.35 -1.60 1.86
C ASP A 39 15.65 -0.99 3.24
N ALA A 40 16.04 -1.83 4.19
CA ALA A 40 16.30 -1.44 5.57
C ALA A 40 17.38 -0.35 5.71
N ASP A 41 18.31 -0.26 4.75
CA ASP A 41 19.43 0.67 4.71
C ASP A 41 19.37 1.61 3.49
N ALA A 42 18.17 1.83 2.95
CA ALA A 42 17.93 2.74 1.83
C ALA A 42 18.06 4.23 2.23
N LEU A 43 17.80 4.58 3.49
CA LEU A 43 17.92 5.95 3.99
C LEU A 43 19.34 6.20 4.53
N LEU A 44 20.06 7.11 3.89
CA LEU A 44 21.48 7.38 4.17
C LEU A 44 21.67 8.60 5.09
N PHE A 45 20.78 9.59 5.00
CA PHE A 45 20.84 10.86 5.74
C PHE A 45 22.20 11.58 5.67
N ASP A 46 22.94 11.43 4.56
CA ASP A 46 24.26 12.01 4.38
C ASP A 46 24.16 13.51 4.03
N LYS A 47 24.41 14.35 5.03
CA LYS A 47 24.42 15.81 4.88
C LYS A 47 25.67 16.33 4.19
N ALA A 48 26.80 15.63 4.28
CA ALA A 48 28.06 16.09 3.72
C ALA A 48 28.13 15.82 2.21
N GLY A 49 27.67 14.64 1.78
CA GLY A 49 27.56 14.25 0.37
C GLY A 49 26.23 14.60 -0.29
N GLY A 50 25.26 15.17 0.45
CA GLY A 50 23.98 15.65 -0.08
C GLY A 50 23.02 14.53 -0.51
N ARG A 51 23.17 13.32 0.06
CA ARG A 51 22.36 12.14 -0.29
C ARG A 51 21.43 11.76 0.85
N PHE A 52 20.13 11.92 0.64
CA PHE A 52 19.12 11.50 1.61
C PHE A 52 18.88 9.99 1.60
N HIS A 53 18.84 9.39 0.41
CA HIS A 53 18.59 7.97 0.22
C HIS A 53 19.39 7.39 -0.97
N ASP A 54 19.41 6.06 -1.06
CA ASP A 54 19.94 5.32 -2.19
C ASP A 54 18.82 4.98 -3.20
N PRO A 55 18.84 5.53 -4.44
CA PRO A 55 17.80 5.28 -5.44
C PRO A 55 17.67 3.80 -5.84
N ASP A 56 18.77 3.05 -5.79
CA ASP A 56 18.78 1.63 -6.19
C ASP A 56 18.11 0.72 -5.15
N ARG A 57 17.85 1.26 -3.94
CA ARG A 57 17.22 0.57 -2.80
C ARG A 57 15.77 0.98 -2.58
N MET A 58 15.19 1.62 -3.59
CA MET A 58 13.78 2.01 -3.64
C MET A 58 13.12 1.28 -4.81
N HIS A 59 12.02 0.58 -4.53
CA HIS A 59 11.38 -0.33 -5.48
C HIS A 59 9.93 0.03 -5.71
N MET A 60 9.49 0.01 -6.97
CA MET A 60 8.08 0.19 -7.31
C MET A 60 7.27 -1.03 -6.84
N LEU A 61 6.06 -0.80 -6.34
CA LEU A 61 5.15 -1.89 -5.99
C LEU A 61 4.43 -2.44 -7.23
N ASP A 62 4.01 -1.55 -8.14
CA ASP A 62 3.31 -1.85 -9.40
C ASP A 62 2.17 -2.88 -9.27
N HIS A 63 1.44 -2.83 -8.16
CA HIS A 63 0.30 -3.72 -7.90
C HIS A 63 -0.87 -3.40 -8.82
N LYS A 64 -1.42 -4.44 -9.46
CA LYS A 64 -2.64 -4.39 -10.25
C LYS A 64 -3.48 -5.60 -9.92
N GLY A 65 -4.42 -5.43 -8.99
CA GLY A 65 -5.32 -6.48 -8.52
C GLY A 65 -6.75 -6.27 -8.98
N GLU A 66 -7.65 -7.03 -8.37
CA GLU A 66 -9.07 -7.01 -8.67
C GLU A 66 -9.72 -5.73 -8.14
N PHE A 67 -9.29 -5.27 -6.97
CA PHE A 67 -9.90 -4.12 -6.30
C PHE A 67 -9.05 -2.84 -6.35
N PHE A 68 -7.73 -2.96 -6.56
CA PHE A 68 -6.83 -1.80 -6.53
C PHE A 68 -5.75 -1.83 -7.62
N ALA A 69 -5.35 -0.64 -8.05
CA ALA A 69 -4.14 -0.42 -8.83
C ALA A 69 -3.25 0.59 -8.10
N VAL A 70 -2.06 0.17 -7.67
CA VAL A 70 -1.15 0.97 -6.83
C VAL A 70 0.27 0.86 -7.36
N ARG A 71 0.82 1.97 -7.85
CA ARG A 71 2.19 2.04 -8.39
C ARG A 71 3.27 1.91 -7.32
N GLY A 72 3.09 2.53 -6.16
CA GLY A 72 4.18 2.74 -5.20
C GLY A 72 5.27 3.69 -5.76
N PRO A 73 6.44 3.79 -5.10
CA PRO A 73 6.75 3.23 -3.79
C PRO A 73 5.96 3.94 -2.68
N LEU A 74 6.16 3.53 -1.42
CA LEU A 74 5.64 4.27 -0.28
C LEU A 74 6.21 5.69 -0.28
N ASN A 75 5.34 6.70 -0.21
CA ASN A 75 5.72 8.09 0.02
C ASN A 75 5.72 8.38 1.53
N VAL A 76 6.89 8.64 2.11
CA VAL A 76 7.07 9.05 3.51
C VAL A 76 7.96 10.28 3.58
#